data_AF-X1D9K9-F1
#
_entry.id   AF-X1D9K9-F1
#
_cell.length_a   1.000
_cell.length_b   1.000
_cell.length_c   1.000
_cell.angle_alpha   90.00
_cell.angle_beta   90.00
_cell.angle_gamma   90.00
#
_symmetry.space_group_name_H-M   'P 1'
#
loop_
_entity.id
_entity.type
_entity.pdbx_description
1 polymer ?
#
loop_
_entity_poly.entity_id
_entity_poly.type
_entity_poly.pdbx_seq_one_letter_code
_entity_poly.pdbx_strand_id
1 'polypeptide(L)'
;MINENLWNDEELDREEYEFLPLDNIGTPSFFRVNDWQEYEELSFRNQSGNLFTRTYLKTSNGLLPLSSIRLRRQLKVFADNNEKRELSIQRWCEGSDTRSTVYKVELHKGVVVVKKKAPKQIRTKSK
;
A
#
# COMPACT_ATOMS: atom_id res chain seq x y z
N MET A 1 23.87 9.23 -6.54
CA MET A 1 23.07 8.93 -7.74
C MET A 1 21.68 8.61 -7.23
N ILE A 2 20.74 9.55 -7.38
CA ILE A 2 19.37 9.39 -6.90
C ILE A 2 18.68 8.52 -7.94
N ASN A 3 18.25 7.32 -7.55
CA ASN A 3 17.57 6.38 -8.42
C ASN A 3 16.44 7.10 -9.19
N GLU A 4 16.48 6.95 -10.51
CA GLU A 4 15.35 7.24 -11.38
C GLU A 4 14.09 6.60 -10.78
N ASN A 5 13.04 7.40 -10.63
CA ASN A 5 11.73 7.07 -10.05
C ASN A 5 11.50 5.57 -9.84
N LEU A 6 11.35 5.13 -8.59
CA LEU A 6 10.97 3.75 -8.21
C LEU A 6 9.76 3.21 -8.99
N TRP A 7 8.92 4.12 -9.47
CA TRP A 7 7.69 3.87 -10.21
C TRP A 7 7.87 3.89 -11.75
N ASN A 8 9.03 4.28 -12.27
CA ASN A 8 9.34 4.35 -13.71
C ASN A 8 10.08 3.10 -14.23
N ASP A 9 10.01 2.00 -13.48
CA ASP A 9 10.62 0.72 -13.86
C ASP A 9 9.77 0.04 -14.95
N GLU A 10 10.35 -0.17 -16.14
CA GLU A 10 9.67 -0.80 -17.30
C GLU A 10 9.12 -2.20 -16.96
N GLU A 11 9.70 -2.90 -15.99
CA GLU A 11 9.14 -4.16 -15.53
C GLU A 11 7.74 -4.00 -14.94
N LEU A 12 7.41 -2.84 -14.38
CA LEU A 12 6.10 -2.61 -13.79
C LEU A 12 4.98 -2.52 -14.84
N ASP A 13 5.32 -2.17 -16.08
CA ASP A 13 4.35 -1.98 -17.17
C ASP A 13 4.14 -3.25 -18.03
N ARG A 14 4.92 -4.32 -17.79
CA ARG A 14 4.73 -5.59 -18.50
C ARG A 14 3.41 -6.26 -18.10
N GLU A 15 2.65 -6.70 -19.11
CA GLU A 15 1.45 -7.51 -18.92
C GLU A 15 1.79 -8.82 -18.17
N GLU A 16 1.07 -9.08 -17.07
CA GLU A 16 1.14 -10.33 -16.33
C GLU A 16 -0.20 -11.03 -16.42
N TYR A 17 -0.19 -12.28 -16.89
CA TYR A 17 -1.40 -13.10 -16.92
C TYR A 17 -1.76 -13.54 -15.50
N GLU A 18 -2.90 -13.07 -15.01
CA GLU A 18 -3.45 -13.47 -13.72
C GLU A 18 -4.28 -14.74 -13.91
N PHE A 19 -3.65 -15.92 -13.79
CA PHE A 19 -4.29 -17.22 -14.04
C PHE A 19 -5.20 -17.70 -12.90
N LEU A 20 -5.26 -16.97 -11.77
CA LEU A 20 -5.94 -17.42 -10.56
C LEU A 20 -7.15 -16.54 -10.25
N PRO A 21 -8.38 -17.09 -10.17
CA PRO A 21 -9.48 -16.41 -9.53
C PRO A 21 -9.14 -16.25 -8.04
N LEU A 22 -8.73 -15.06 -7.63
CA LEU A 22 -8.45 -14.76 -6.25
C LEU A 22 -9.78 -14.66 -5.50
N ASP A 23 -10.16 -15.74 -4.82
CA ASP A 23 -11.19 -15.65 -3.80
C ASP A 23 -10.77 -14.60 -2.76
N ASN A 24 -11.73 -13.89 -2.15
CA ASN A 24 -11.48 -12.87 -1.10
C ASN A 24 -10.90 -13.45 0.22
N ILE A 25 -10.21 -14.60 0.16
CA ILE A 25 -9.66 -15.38 1.26
C ILE A 25 -8.28 -14.81 1.63
N GLY A 26 -8.27 -13.63 2.24
CA GLY A 26 -7.07 -13.03 2.82
C GLY A 26 -7.50 -11.84 3.69
N THR A 27 -6.94 -11.71 4.90
CA THR A 27 -7.34 -10.61 5.79
C THR A 27 -6.83 -9.28 5.22
N PRO A 28 -7.71 -8.35 4.80
CA PRO A 28 -7.28 -7.05 4.30
C PRO A 28 -6.60 -6.25 5.41
N SER A 29 -5.44 -5.72 5.09
CA SER A 29 -4.76 -4.73 5.92
C SER A 29 -4.96 -3.35 5.31
N PHE A 30 -5.45 -2.40 6.11
CA PHE A 30 -5.70 -1.04 5.67
C PHE A 30 -4.48 -0.16 5.98
N PHE A 31 -4.14 0.76 5.09
CA PHE A 31 -3.04 1.70 5.29
C PHE A 31 -3.24 2.96 4.44
N ARG A 32 -2.54 4.02 4.79
CA ARG A 32 -2.46 5.26 3.98
C ARG A 32 -1.01 5.55 3.65
N VAL A 33 -0.77 6.03 2.43
CA VAL A 33 0.54 6.51 2.00
C VAL A 33 0.52 8.04 2.10
N ASN A 34 1.41 8.59 2.92
CA ASN A 34 1.50 10.04 3.10
C ASN A 34 2.15 10.71 1.89
N ASP A 35 3.22 10.08 1.40
CA ASP A 35 4.01 10.50 0.26
C ASP A 35 4.56 9.26 -0.49
N TRP A 36 4.27 9.18 -1.78
CA TRP A 36 4.71 8.09 -2.66
C TRP A 36 6.20 8.20 -3.06
N GLN A 37 6.82 9.35 -2.80
CA GLN A 37 8.25 9.58 -2.99
C GLN A 37 9.05 9.37 -1.71
N GLU A 38 8.39 9.11 -0.57
CA GLU A 38 9.06 8.89 0.70
C GLU A 38 9.28 7.39 0.96
N TYR A 39 10.49 6.94 0.65
CA TYR A 39 10.94 5.57 0.86
C TYR A 39 12.18 5.51 1.76
N GLU A 40 12.36 4.37 2.41
CA GLU A 40 13.45 4.09 3.33
C GLU A 40 14.15 2.79 2.91
N GLU A 41 15.48 2.84 2.83
CA GLU A 41 16.30 1.66 2.56
C GLU A 41 16.90 1.14 3.86
N LEU A 42 16.55 -0.09 4.21
CA LEU A 42 17.07 -0.76 5.40
C LEU A 42 17.97 -1.92 4.99
N SER A 43 19.14 -1.99 5.62
CA SER A 43 20.12 -3.04 5.39
C SER A 43 20.10 -4.05 6.54
N PHE A 44 20.07 -5.34 6.19
CA PHE A 44 20.01 -6.44 7.14
C PHE A 44 21.11 -7.46 6.83
N ARG A 45 21.49 -8.26 7.83
CA ARG A 45 22.38 -9.40 7.63
C ARG A 45 21.57 -10.69 7.70
N ASN A 46 21.78 -11.59 6.75
CA ASN A 46 21.20 -12.92 6.81
C ASN A 46 21.96 -13.82 7.81
N GLN A 47 21.49 -15.04 8.03
CA GLN A 47 22.12 -16.01 8.93
C GLN A 47 23.56 -16.38 8.51
N SER A 48 23.90 -16.21 7.23
CA SER A 48 25.24 -16.43 6.67
C SER A 48 26.16 -15.20 6.78
N GLY A 49 25.67 -14.08 7.35
CA GLY A 49 26.43 -12.83 7.49
C GLY A 49 26.41 -11.92 6.25
N ASN A 50 25.76 -12.32 5.16
CA ASN A 50 25.65 -11.52 3.94
C ASN A 50 24.71 -10.33 4.16
N LEU A 51 25.16 -9.14 3.75
CA LEU A 51 24.35 -7.92 3.78
C LEU A 51 23.36 -7.94 2.61
N PHE A 52 22.09 -7.63 2.90
CA PHE A 52 21.09 -7.38 1.87
C PHE A 52 20.28 -6.12 2.24
N THR A 53 19.93 -5.34 1.23
CA THR A 53 19.17 -4.10 1.37
C THR A 53 17.74 -4.32 0.89
N ARG A 54 16.77 -3.70 1.57
CA ARG A 54 15.36 -3.69 1.17
C ARG A 54 14.82 -2.28 1.23
N THR A 55 14.02 -1.94 0.21
CA THR A 55 13.30 -0.67 0.13
C THR A 55 11.91 -0.81 0.75
N TYR A 56 11.52 0.18 1.53
CA TYR A 56 10.24 0.24 2.22
C TYR A 56 9.53 1.55 1.90
N LEU A 57 8.21 1.47 1.73
CA LEU A 57 7.33 2.63 1.62
C LEU A 57 6.82 3.03 3.01
N LYS A 58 6.85 4.32 3.32
CA LYS A 58 6.28 4.83 4.57
C LYS A 58 4.76 4.93 4.47
N THR A 59 4.09 4.32 5.44
CA THR A 59 2.63 4.30 5.55
C THR A 59 2.17 4.74 6.94
N SER A 60 0.88 5.04 7.10
CA SER A 60 0.27 5.36 8.40
C SER A 60 0.48 4.29 9.47
N ASN A 61 0.68 3.04 9.06
CA ASN A 61 0.77 1.88 9.95
C ASN A 61 2.20 1.32 10.04
N GLY A 62 3.19 2.04 9.52
CA GLY A 62 4.60 1.64 9.52
C GLY A 62 5.20 1.51 8.13
N LEU A 63 6.14 0.58 7.98
CA LEU A 63 6.93 0.39 6.77
C LEU A 63 6.41 -0.78 5.93
N LEU A 64 6.00 -0.51 4.69
CA LEU A 64 5.55 -1.52 3.74
C LEU A 64 6.74 -1.95 2.85
N PRO A 65 7.21 -3.22 2.92
CA PRO A 65 8.31 -3.67 2.08
C PRO A 65 7.90 -3.71 0.59
N LEU A 66 8.70 -3.08 -0.26
CA LEU A 66 8.49 -3.04 -1.72
C LEU A 66 9.28 -4.12 -2.48
N SER A 67 9.63 -5.21 -1.80
CA SER A 67 10.46 -6.28 -2.37
C SER A 67 9.78 -7.08 -3.49
N SER A 68 8.45 -7.02 -3.61
CA SER A 68 7.70 -7.74 -4.64
C SER A 68 7.37 -6.83 -5.82
N ILE A 69 7.76 -7.25 -7.04
CA ILE A 69 7.37 -6.59 -8.29
C ILE A 69 5.84 -6.56 -8.42
N ARG A 70 5.16 -7.67 -8.11
CA ARG A 70 3.68 -7.75 -8.17
C ARG A 70 3.02 -6.71 -7.27
N LEU A 71 3.52 -6.53 -6.05
CA LEU A 71 3.03 -5.49 -5.16
C LEU A 71 3.29 -4.09 -5.73
N ARG A 72 4.51 -3.84 -6.22
CA ARG A 72 4.86 -2.56 -6.83
C ARG A 72 3.95 -2.22 -8.01
N ARG A 73 3.62 -3.19 -8.87
CA ARG A 73 2.67 -3.03 -9.98
C ARG A 73 1.27 -2.61 -9.50
N GLN A 74 0.74 -3.33 -8.51
CA GLN A 74 -0.56 -3.00 -7.92
C GLN A 74 -0.57 -1.60 -7.28
N LEU A 75 0.54 -1.17 -6.69
CA LEU A 75 0.69 0.17 -6.09
C LEU A 75 0.93 1.28 -7.11
N LYS A 76 1.56 0.99 -8.26
CA LYS A 76 1.96 1.98 -9.27
C LYS A 76 0.78 2.83 -9.72
N VAL A 77 -0.37 2.22 -9.98
CA VAL A 77 -1.59 2.94 -10.41
C VAL A 77 -2.00 3.99 -9.37
N PHE A 78 -1.82 3.72 -8.08
CA PHE A 78 -2.13 4.68 -7.01
C PHE A 78 -1.03 5.74 -6.86
N ALA A 79 0.24 5.36 -7.04
CA ALA A 79 1.37 6.27 -7.02
C ALA A 79 1.33 7.29 -8.19
N ASP A 80 1.07 6.83 -9.41
CA ASP A 80 0.92 7.66 -10.62
C ASP A 80 -0.21 8.68 -10.45
N ASN A 81 -1.30 8.27 -9.78
CA ASN A 81 -2.44 9.14 -9.47
C ASN A 81 -2.24 9.98 -8.19
N ASN A 82 -1.10 9.85 -7.51
CA ASN A 82 -0.79 10.48 -6.22
C ASN A 82 -1.91 10.29 -5.18
N GLU A 83 -2.46 9.08 -5.09
CA GLU A 83 -3.59 8.75 -4.25
C GLU A 83 -3.19 8.67 -2.77
N LYS A 84 -3.82 9.46 -1.91
CA LYS A 84 -3.48 9.54 -0.47
C LYS A 84 -4.58 9.00 0.45
N ARG A 85 -5.68 8.51 -0.14
CA ARG A 85 -6.77 7.86 0.59
C ARG A 85 -6.34 6.50 1.13
N GLU A 86 -7.22 5.92 1.93
CA GLU A 86 -7.01 4.61 2.53
C GLU A 86 -7.03 3.52 1.47
N LEU A 87 -5.94 2.78 1.40
CA LEU A 87 -5.79 1.60 0.58
C LEU A 87 -5.94 0.36 1.47
N SER A 88 -6.41 -0.71 0.88
CA SER A 88 -6.37 -2.04 1.47
C SER A 88 -5.42 -2.91 0.66
N ILE A 89 -4.57 -3.66 1.35
CA ILE A 89 -3.74 -4.70 0.77
C ILE A 89 -4.21 -6.04 1.29
N GLN A 90 -4.55 -6.94 0.39
CA GLN A 90 -4.80 -8.34 0.66
C GLN A 90 -3.64 -9.15 0.09
N ARG A 91 -3.20 -10.15 0.85
CA ARG A 91 -2.04 -11.00 0.52
C ARG A 91 -2.45 -12.46 0.60
N TRP A 92 -2.17 -13.21 -0.46
CA TRP A 92 -2.33 -14.66 -0.52
C TRP A 92 -0.96 -15.30 -0.73
N CYS A 93 -0.63 -16.32 0.05
CA CYS A 93 0.55 -17.15 -0.17
C CYS A 93 0.10 -18.50 -0.70
N GLU A 94 0.55 -18.90 -1.89
CA GLU A 94 0.31 -20.24 -2.42
C GLU A 94 1.28 -21.22 -1.73
N GLY A 95 0.76 -21.99 -0.76
CA GLY A 95 1.54 -22.96 0.01
C GLY A 95 2.41 -22.33 1.12
N SER A 96 3.39 -23.10 1.60
CA SER A 96 4.32 -22.64 2.64
C SER A 96 5.44 -21.75 2.08
N ASP A 97 5.61 -21.71 0.75
CA ASP A 97 6.63 -20.90 0.10
C ASP A 97 6.11 -19.47 -0.15
N THR A 98 6.87 -18.49 0.33
CA THR A 98 6.52 -17.06 0.18
C THR A 98 6.80 -16.53 -1.23
N ARG A 99 7.44 -17.33 -2.09
CA ARG A 99 7.74 -16.96 -3.48
C ARG A 99 6.49 -16.81 -4.36
N SER A 100 5.45 -17.59 -4.07
CA SER A 100 4.16 -17.49 -4.76
C SER A 100 3.18 -16.63 -3.98
N THR A 101 3.57 -15.37 -3.72
CA THR A 101 2.67 -14.40 -3.06
C THR A 101 1.89 -13.62 -4.12
N VAL A 102 0.58 -13.59 -3.99
CA VAL A 102 -0.33 -12.72 -4.76
C VAL A 102 -0.77 -11.55 -3.89
N TYR A 103 -0.89 -10.37 -4.49
CA TYR A 103 -1.29 -9.14 -3.83
C TYR A 103 -2.46 -8.52 -4.58
N LYS A 104 -3.43 -8.03 -3.82
CA LYS A 104 -4.53 -7.23 -4.34
C LYS A 104 -4.56 -5.94 -3.55
N VAL A 105 -4.43 -4.82 -4.24
CA VAL A 105 -4.51 -3.49 -3.62
C VAL A 105 -5.77 -2.80 -4.12
N GLU A 106 -6.66 -2.45 -3.20
CA GLU A 106 -7.89 -1.76 -3.54
C GLU A 106 -7.98 -0.43 -2.80
N LEU A 107 -8.42 0.60 -3.52
CA LEU A 107 -8.82 1.86 -2.91
C LEU A 107 -10.06 1.61 -2.05
N HIS A 108 -9.87 1.68 -0.74
CA HIS A 108 -11.00 1.62 0.16
C HIS A 108 -11.66 3.00 0.15
N LYS A 109 -12.80 3.10 -0.53
CA LYS A 109 -13.67 4.28 -0.45
C LYS A 109 -14.31 4.31 0.92
N GLY A 110 -13.52 4.64 1.95
CA GLY A 110 -14.05 4.94 3.27
C GLY A 110 -15.15 5.97 3.10
N VAL A 111 -16.34 5.67 3.62
CA VAL A 111 -17.40 6.66 3.79
C VAL A 111 -16.75 7.80 4.55
N VAL A 112 -16.54 8.94 3.87
CA VAL A 112 -16.20 10.19 4.56
C VAL A 112 -17.41 10.47 5.42
N VAL A 113 -17.38 10.04 6.68
CA VAL A 113 -18.33 10.50 7.68
C VAL A 113 -18.00 11.97 7.84
N VAL A 114 -18.59 12.81 6.99
CA VAL A 114 -18.69 14.24 7.23
C VAL A 114 -19.36 14.32 8.59
N LYS A 115 -18.58 14.58 9.63
CA LYS A 115 -19.13 14.91 10.94
C LYS A 115 -20.00 16.14 10.69
N LYS A 116 -21.31 15.93 10.52
CA LYS A 116 -22.30 17.01 10.45
C LYS A 116 -22.02 17.84 11.69
N LYS A 117 -21.57 19.08 11.50
CA LYS A 117 -21.43 20.04 12.60
C LYS A 117 -22.72 19.98 13.40
N ALA A 118 -22.61 19.73 14.71
CA ALA A 118 -23.77 19.74 15.58
C ALA A 118 -24.53 21.04 15.35
N PRO A 119 -25.86 21.01 15.18
CA PRO A 119 -26.64 22.22 14.96
C PRO A 119 -26.34 23.20 16.10
N LYS A 120 -25.92 24.42 15.76
CA LYS A 120 -25.70 25.48 16.74
C LYS A 120 -26.99 25.62 17.55
N GLN A 121 -26.94 25.34 18.84
CA GLN A 121 -28.06 25.62 19.74
C GLN A 121 -28.31 27.13 19.74
N ILE A 122 -29.36 27.56 19.06
CA ILE A 122 -29.87 28.92 19.18
C ILE A 122 -30.55 28.97 20.54
N ARG A 123 -29.91 29.62 21.52
CA ARG A 123 -30.50 29.91 22.82
C ARG A 123 -31.67 30.86 22.60
N THR A 124 -32.90 30.36 22.71
CA THR A 124 -34.09 31.22 22.77
C THR A 124 -34.05 32.02 24.07
N LYS A 125 -34.01 33.35 23.95
CA LYS A 125 -34.17 34.25 25.10
C LYS A 125 -35.57 34.05 25.68
N SER A 126 -35.67 33.68 26.95
CA SER A 126 -36.93 33.68 27.69
C SER A 126 -37.39 35.13 27.90
N LYS A 127 -38.70 35.36 27.70
CA LYS A 127 -39.41 36.60 28.03
C LYS A 127 -39.51 36.79 29.54
#